data_AF-A0A3D5TEA4-F1
#
_entry.id   AF-A0A3D5TEA4-F1
#
_cell.length_a   1.000
_cell.length_b   1.000
_cell.length_c   1.000
_cell.angle_alpha   90.00
_cell.angle_beta   90.00
_cell.angle_gamma   90.00
#
_symmetry.space_group_name_H-M   'P 1'
#
loop_
_entity.id
_entity.type
_entity.pdbx_description
1 polymer ?
#
loop_
_entity_poly.entity_id
_entity_poly.type
_entity_poly.pdbx_seq_one_letter_code
_entity_poly.pdbx_strand_id
1 'polypeptide(L)'
;MDNPIFKLEKVVQTRAAESMEDFEGPLDLILFLLSKNKIEIQDIPITLILDQYLEYLEKRQQMDLEVASEFVTMASHLMYIKTRMLLSIEDEEAQSEMDALIQSLQDRQRGECYQKIRKLTEKLGPMSEFGRNIFTKNPEPVKRGKVFEYDHEPGELAIAMQELLDRRDMALNPQLTVFEDIVKREPYSVEEKAEEIVQRVKLAGITRFLLLFKGSRSRSELVATFMAVLELCKKHVLRLAGGPEDCMVSCGKENEV
;
A
#
# COMPACT_ATOMS: atom_id res chain seq x y z
N MET A 1 28.65 58.39 -2.82
CA MET A 1 28.65 57.07 -3.47
C MET A 1 29.35 56.14 -2.50
N ASP A 2 28.60 55.66 -1.50
CA ASP A 2 29.14 54.83 -0.42
C ASP A 2 29.18 53.37 -0.88
N ASN A 3 30.37 52.79 -0.92
CA ASN A 3 30.53 51.36 -1.14
C ASN A 3 30.17 50.63 0.17
N PRO A 4 29.23 49.67 0.16
CA PRO A 4 28.88 48.95 1.36
C PRO A 4 30.00 47.97 1.74
N ILE A 5 30.48 48.07 2.98
CA ILE A 5 31.39 47.12 3.61
C ILE A 5 30.53 46.00 4.20
N PHE A 6 30.60 44.80 3.62
CA PHE A 6 29.92 43.62 4.16
C PHE A 6 30.78 42.99 5.27
N LYS A 7 30.33 43.11 6.52
CA LYS A 7 30.89 42.37 7.66
C LYS A 7 30.43 40.92 7.61
N LEU A 8 31.34 40.00 7.25
CA LEU A 8 31.12 38.56 7.39
C LEU A 8 31.39 38.13 8.84
N GLU A 9 30.51 38.53 9.76
CA GLU A 9 30.45 37.97 11.11
C GLU A 9 29.32 36.95 11.17
N LYS A 10 29.58 35.73 10.70
CA LYS A 10 28.91 34.54 11.23
C LYS A 10 29.72 33.27 10.95
N VAL A 11 30.60 33.01 11.92
CA VAL A 11 30.87 31.68 12.48
C VAL A 11 31.32 30.61 11.48
N VAL A 12 32.64 30.46 11.36
CA VAL A 12 33.25 29.15 11.05
C VAL A 12 32.99 28.28 12.26
N GLN A 13 31.86 27.56 12.25
CA GLN A 13 31.71 26.40 13.12
C GLN A 13 32.62 25.32 12.54
N THR A 14 33.78 25.14 13.16
CA THR A 14 34.54 23.90 13.05
C THR A 14 33.55 22.73 13.23
N ARG A 15 33.47 21.86 12.22
CA ARG A 15 32.63 20.63 12.11
C ARG A 15 32.92 19.57 13.20
N ALA A 16 33.24 19.96 14.43
CA ALA A 16 33.74 19.06 15.46
C ALA A 16 32.66 18.57 16.45
N ALA A 17 31.41 19.01 16.32
CA ALA A 17 30.33 18.55 17.18
C ALA A 17 29.05 18.38 16.35
N GLU A 18 28.97 17.27 15.60
CA GLU A 18 27.65 16.70 15.29
C GLU A 18 27.00 16.41 16.65
N SER A 19 25.85 17.03 16.91
CA SER A 19 25.02 16.69 18.06
C SER A 19 24.80 15.18 18.06
N MET A 20 25.19 14.49 19.14
CA MET A 20 24.93 13.05 19.27
C MET A 20 23.43 12.82 19.09
N GLU A 21 23.09 11.99 18.11
CA GLU A 21 21.71 11.58 17.87
C GLU A 21 21.30 10.59 18.97
N ASP A 22 20.12 10.82 19.56
CA ASP A 22 19.55 9.90 20.54
C ASP A 22 18.96 8.69 19.80
N PHE A 23 19.71 7.59 19.83
CA PHE A 23 19.28 6.32 19.26
C PHE A 23 18.37 5.56 20.23
N GLU A 24 17.25 5.04 19.72
CA GLU A 24 16.28 4.25 20.50
C GLU A 24 16.76 2.81 20.77
N GLY A 25 17.94 2.40 20.30
CA GLY A 25 18.54 1.11 20.63
C GLY A 25 19.83 0.78 19.84
N PRO A 26 20.47 -0.36 20.12
CA PRO A 26 21.79 -0.69 19.56
C PRO A 26 21.76 -1.00 18.05
N LEU A 27 20.69 -1.60 17.54
CA LEU A 27 20.56 -1.88 16.10
C LEU A 27 20.38 -0.59 15.28
N ASP A 28 19.75 0.45 15.83
CA ASP A 28 19.59 1.75 15.17
C ASP A 28 20.93 2.45 15.01
N LEU A 29 21.76 2.42 16.06
CA LEU A 29 23.14 2.89 15.99
C LEU A 29 23.93 2.14 14.91
N ILE A 30 23.80 0.81 14.81
CA ILE A 30 24.48 0.03 13.76
C ILE A 30 23.97 0.43 12.36
N LEU A 31 22.66 0.58 12.17
CA LEU A 31 22.08 1.05 10.91
C LEU A 31 22.59 2.45 10.53
N PHE A 32 22.70 3.35 11.51
CA PHE A 32 23.30 4.66 11.32
C PHE A 32 24.76 4.55 10.87
N LEU A 33 25.58 3.75 11.56
CA LEU A 33 27.00 3.54 11.19
C LEU A 33 27.14 2.94 9.78
N LEU A 34 26.29 1.98 9.42
CA LEU A 34 26.24 1.41 8.06
C LEU A 34 25.92 2.49 7.02
N SER A 35 24.91 3.32 7.29
CA SER A 35 24.51 4.41 6.40
C SER A 35 25.61 5.48 6.25
N LYS A 36 26.30 5.81 7.35
CA LYS A 36 27.39 6.79 7.39
C LYS A 36 28.58 6.35 6.53
N ASN A 37 28.92 5.07 6.58
CA ASN A 37 30.02 4.50 5.80
C ASN A 37 29.60 4.02 4.39
N LYS A 38 28.31 4.12 4.04
CA LYS A 38 27.74 3.61 2.78
C LYS A 38 28.00 2.11 2.57
N ILE A 39 27.87 1.35 3.65
CA ILE A 39 28.06 -0.10 3.65
C ILE A 39 26.70 -0.77 3.47
N GLU A 40 26.66 -1.82 2.66
CA GLU A 40 25.46 -2.63 2.47
C GLU A 40 25.24 -3.58 3.66
N ILE A 41 23.99 -3.76 4.08
CA ILE A 41 23.65 -4.60 5.24
C ILE A 41 24.02 -6.08 5.03
N GLN A 42 24.17 -6.54 3.78
CA GLN A 42 24.54 -7.92 3.46
C GLN A 42 26.06 -8.18 3.59
N ASP A 43 26.88 -7.14 3.51
CA ASP A 43 28.34 -7.26 3.53
C ASP A 43 28.91 -6.34 4.62
N ILE A 44 28.73 -6.79 5.86
CA ILE A 44 29.12 -6.04 7.06
C ILE A 44 30.59 -6.32 7.40
N PRO A 45 31.50 -5.33 7.29
CA PRO A 45 32.85 -5.47 7.83
C PRO A 45 32.80 -5.32 9.35
N ILE A 46 32.67 -6.45 10.04
CA ILE A 46 32.48 -6.52 11.51
C ILE A 46 33.55 -5.76 12.29
N THR A 47 34.79 -5.76 11.78
CA THR A 47 35.92 -5.07 12.40
C THR A 47 35.69 -3.56 12.45
N LEU A 48 35.32 -2.98 11.31
CA LEU A 48 35.10 -1.54 11.16
C LEU A 48 33.87 -1.07 11.94
N ILE A 49 32.77 -1.82 11.92
CA ILE A 49 31.56 -1.46 12.66
C ILE A 49 31.79 -1.53 14.16
N LEU A 50 32.43 -2.59 14.65
CA LEU A 50 32.72 -2.75 16.08
C LEU A 50 33.60 -1.61 16.61
N ASP A 51 34.65 -1.24 15.87
CA ASP A 51 35.57 -0.18 16.31
C ASP A 51 34.83 1.17 16.39
N GLN A 52 33.97 1.47 15.40
CA GLN A 52 33.14 2.69 15.42
C GLN A 52 32.04 2.65 16.50
N TYR A 53 31.46 1.49 16.75
CA TYR A 53 30.44 1.29 17.79
C TYR A 53 31.02 1.51 19.18
N LEU A 54 32.21 0.98 19.46
CA LEU A 54 32.93 1.21 20.72
C LEU A 54 33.35 2.68 20.86
N GLU A 55 33.88 3.31 19.81
CA GLU A 55 34.22 4.73 19.82
C GLU A 55 32.99 5.60 20.14
N TYR A 56 31.83 5.24 19.60
CA TYR A 56 30.57 5.92 19.90
C TYR A 56 30.17 5.76 21.38
N LEU A 57 30.28 4.54 21.91
CA LEU A 57 29.99 4.27 23.31
C LEU A 57 30.94 5.01 24.27
N GLU A 58 32.24 5.05 23.97
CA GLU A 58 33.22 5.77 24.79
C GLU A 58 32.95 7.28 24.82
N LYS A 59 32.64 7.87 23.66
CA LYS A 59 32.26 9.30 23.58
C LYS A 59 30.99 9.60 24.36
N ARG A 60 30.02 8.68 24.32
CA ARG A 60 28.74 8.85 25.05
C ARG A 60 28.94 8.65 26.55
N GLN A 61 29.86 7.76 26.96
CA GLN A 61 30.17 7.48 28.38
C GLN A 61 30.68 8.69 29.12
N GLN A 62 31.42 9.54 28.42
CA GLN A 62 31.98 10.76 28.97
C GLN A 62 30.92 11.86 29.19
N MET A 63 29.74 11.72 28.56
CA MET A 63 28.70 12.75 28.54
C MET A 63 27.50 12.40 29.42
N ASP A 64 26.97 11.18 29.31
CA ASP A 64 25.87 10.69 30.15
C ASP A 64 25.65 9.20 29.85
N LEU A 65 25.86 8.30 30.82
CA LEU A 65 25.62 6.88 30.60
C LEU A 65 24.81 6.28 31.76
N GLU A 66 23.50 6.56 31.77
CA GLU A 66 22.54 5.49 32.05
C GLU A 66 22.64 4.48 30.89
N VAL A 67 23.68 3.66 30.89
CA VAL A 67 23.90 2.67 29.83
C VAL A 67 22.71 1.73 29.81
N ALA A 68 21.92 1.74 28.75
CA ALA A 68 20.98 0.65 28.55
C ALA A 68 21.81 -0.62 28.41
N SER A 69 21.55 -1.61 29.28
CA SER A 69 22.19 -2.95 29.29
C SER A 69 22.32 -3.52 27.87
N GLU A 70 21.33 -3.23 27.02
CA GLU A 70 21.25 -3.60 25.60
C GLU A 70 22.43 -3.14 24.73
N PHE A 71 23.02 -1.98 24.98
CA PHE A 71 24.18 -1.52 24.19
C PHE A 71 25.44 -2.30 24.52
N VAL A 72 25.64 -2.65 25.80
CA VAL A 72 26.78 -3.44 26.27
C VAL A 72 26.65 -4.89 25.83
N THR A 73 25.44 -5.46 25.89
CA THR A 73 25.20 -6.80 25.37
C THR A 73 25.50 -6.86 23.88
N MET A 74 25.07 -5.88 23.09
CA MET A 74 25.42 -5.82 21.67
C MET A 74 26.93 -5.64 21.44
N ALA A 75 27.61 -4.79 22.23
CA ALA A 75 29.08 -4.64 22.14
C ALA A 75 29.79 -5.98 22.35
N SER A 76 29.38 -6.73 23.39
CA SER A 76 29.93 -8.04 23.70
C SER A 76 29.65 -9.07 22.60
N HIS A 77 28.47 -9.00 21.98
CA HIS A 77 28.06 -9.88 20.89
C HIS A 77 28.87 -9.61 19.62
N LEU A 78 29.06 -8.34 19.24
CA LEU A 78 29.94 -7.97 18.12
C LEU A 78 31.39 -8.40 18.37
N MET A 79 31.89 -8.26 19.62
CA MET A 79 33.23 -8.72 20.00
C MET A 79 33.37 -10.23 19.88
N TYR A 80 32.34 -10.98 20.30
CA TYR A 80 32.29 -12.43 20.18
C TYR A 80 32.38 -12.88 18.72
N ILE A 81 31.55 -12.29 17.85
CA ILE A 81 31.56 -12.57 16.41
C ILE A 81 32.95 -12.24 15.82
N LYS A 82 33.49 -11.04 16.08
CA LYS A 82 34.82 -10.62 15.59
C LYS A 82 35.92 -11.59 16.04
N THR A 83 35.92 -12.00 17.31
CA THR A 83 36.97 -12.87 17.86
C THR A 83 36.95 -14.24 17.21
N ARG A 84 35.77 -14.85 17.05
CA ARG A 84 35.63 -16.16 16.40
C ARG A 84 35.99 -16.13 14.93
N MET A 85 35.49 -15.14 14.19
CA MET A 85 35.81 -14.99 12.76
C MET A 85 37.32 -14.78 12.51
N LEU A 86 38.02 -14.12 13.43
CA LEU A 86 39.48 -13.96 13.33
C LEU A 86 40.26 -15.24 13.67
N LEU A 87 39.71 -16.09 14.55
CA LEU A 87 40.32 -17.37 14.93
C LEU A 87 40.15 -18.44 13.84
N SER A 88 38.97 -18.50 13.23
CA SER A 88 38.67 -19.40 12.12
C SER A 88 37.64 -18.76 11.20
N ILE A 89 38.02 -18.60 9.93
CA ILE A 89 37.17 -17.97 8.90
C ILE A 89 35.97 -18.86 8.54
N GLU A 90 36.11 -20.17 8.72
CA GLU A 90 35.09 -21.19 8.42
C GLU A 90 34.29 -21.62 9.66
N ASP A 91 34.28 -20.81 10.72
CA ASP A 91 33.51 -21.11 11.91
C ASP A 91 32.00 -20.95 11.65
N GLU A 92 31.30 -22.07 11.48
CA GLU A 92 29.86 -22.14 11.17
C GLU A 92 29.00 -21.39 12.20
N GLU A 93 29.36 -21.44 13.49
CA GLU A 93 28.61 -20.77 14.54
C GLU A 93 28.77 -19.24 14.43
N ALA A 94 29.96 -18.74 14.11
CA ALA A 94 30.19 -17.31 13.93
C ALA A 94 29.47 -16.76 12.70
N GLN A 95 29.41 -17.55 11.62
CA GLN A 95 28.65 -17.20 10.41
C GLN A 95 27.14 -17.17 10.70
N SER A 96 26.63 -18.16 11.42
CA SER A 96 25.22 -18.21 11.85
C SER A 96 24.81 -17.00 12.69
N GLU A 97 25.64 -16.59 13.66
CA GLU A 97 25.38 -15.40 14.48
C GLU A 97 25.43 -14.10 13.65
N MET A 98 26.34 -14.02 12.68
CA MET A 98 26.39 -12.89 11.73
C MET A 98 25.10 -12.80 10.89
N ASP A 99 24.64 -13.94 10.35
CA ASP A 99 23.42 -13.98 9.55
C ASP A 99 22.19 -13.56 10.36
N ALA A 100 22.12 -13.99 11.63
CA ALA A 100 21.07 -13.58 12.56
C ALA A 100 21.08 -12.07 12.86
N LEU A 101 22.28 -11.48 13.01
CA LEU A 101 22.45 -10.03 13.16
C LEU A 101 21.99 -9.28 11.90
N ILE A 102 22.40 -9.74 10.71
CA ILE A 102 22.00 -9.16 9.42
C ILE A 102 20.47 -9.19 9.29
N GLN A 103 19.84 -10.31 9.60
CA GLN A 103 18.39 -10.45 9.55
C GLN A 103 17.69 -9.46 10.50
N SER A 104 18.18 -9.35 11.74
CA SER A 104 17.65 -8.42 12.73
C SER A 104 17.76 -6.95 12.29
N LEU A 105 18.87 -6.58 11.66
CA LEU A 105 19.07 -5.25 11.08
C LEU A 105 18.11 -4.97 9.92
N GLN A 106 17.91 -5.94 9.03
CA GLN A 106 16.96 -5.82 7.92
C GLN A 106 15.52 -5.66 8.41
N ASP A 107 15.12 -6.46 9.41
CA ASP A 107 13.78 -6.39 9.98
C ASP A 107 13.52 -5.04 10.66
N ARG A 108 14.52 -4.50 11.38
CA ARG A 108 14.44 -3.15 11.95
C ARG A 108 14.31 -2.09 10.86
N GLN A 109 15.16 -2.12 9.84
CA GLN A 109 15.11 -1.17 8.72
C GLN A 109 13.75 -1.22 7.99
N ARG A 110 13.22 -2.42 7.75
CA ARG A 110 11.89 -2.61 7.14
C ARG A 110 10.79 -2.04 8.04
N GLY A 111 10.87 -2.28 9.35
CA GLY A 111 9.94 -1.74 10.34
C GLY A 111 9.89 -0.22 10.30
N GLU A 112 11.05 0.45 10.28
CA GLU A 112 11.12 1.91 10.18
C GLU A 112 10.56 2.44 8.86
N CYS A 113 10.93 1.83 7.73
CA CYS A 113 10.40 2.19 6.41
C CYS A 113 8.87 2.05 6.39
N TYR A 114 8.35 0.95 6.93
CA TYR A 114 6.92 0.72 7.04
C TYR A 114 6.24 1.80 7.89
N GLN A 115 6.78 2.13 9.06
CA GLN A 115 6.23 3.19 9.91
C GLN A 115 6.23 4.56 9.21
N LYS A 116 7.32 4.90 8.51
CA LYS A 116 7.44 6.14 7.71
C LYS A 116 6.38 6.19 6.62
N ILE A 117 6.24 5.11 5.84
CA ILE A 117 5.24 5.01 4.76
C ILE A 117 3.83 5.08 5.34
N ARG A 118 3.53 4.36 6.43
CA ARG A 118 2.21 4.39 7.07
C ARG A 118 1.82 5.81 7.50
N LYS A 119 2.72 6.53 8.16
CA LYS A 119 2.51 7.94 8.54
C LYS A 119 2.27 8.84 7.32
N LEU A 120 2.94 8.58 6.19
CA LEU A 120 2.71 9.33 4.95
C LEU A 120 1.35 8.99 4.34
N THR A 121 0.98 7.72 4.27
CA THR A 121 -0.32 7.28 3.72
C THR A 121 -1.49 7.88 4.50
N GLU A 122 -1.40 7.96 5.83
CA GLU A 122 -2.42 8.63 6.67
C GLU A 122 -2.57 10.13 6.31
N LYS A 123 -1.48 10.80 5.92
CA LYS A 123 -1.52 12.20 5.45
C LYS A 123 -2.02 12.34 4.02
N LEU A 124 -1.62 11.44 3.12
CA LEU A 124 -1.99 11.48 1.70
C LEU A 124 -3.43 11.02 1.43
N GLY A 125 -3.99 10.14 2.27
CA GLY A 125 -5.36 9.65 2.16
C GLY A 125 -6.40 10.76 1.91
N PRO A 126 -6.55 11.75 2.80
CA PRO A 126 -7.51 12.84 2.62
C PRO A 126 -7.20 13.73 1.41
N MET A 127 -5.93 13.88 1.02
CA MET A 127 -5.56 14.64 -0.19
C MET A 127 -6.02 13.94 -1.46
N SER A 128 -6.00 12.60 -1.49
CA SER A 128 -6.50 11.79 -2.61
C SER A 128 -8.02 11.93 -2.76
N GLU A 129 -8.77 11.91 -1.65
CA GLU A 129 -10.22 12.13 -1.66
C GLU A 129 -10.58 13.52 -2.21
N PHE A 130 -9.85 14.55 -1.79
CA PHE A 130 -10.00 15.89 -2.33
C PHE A 130 -9.72 15.96 -3.84
N GLY A 131 -8.60 15.37 -4.29
CA GLY A 131 -8.23 15.37 -5.70
C GLY A 131 -9.20 14.60 -6.59
N ARG A 132 -9.80 13.51 -6.09
CA ARG A 132 -10.79 12.71 -6.82
C ARG A 132 -12.11 13.44 -7.07
N ASN A 133 -12.48 14.34 -6.16
CA ASN A 133 -13.77 15.04 -6.23
C ASN A 133 -13.72 16.35 -7.02
N ILE A 134 -12.57 16.69 -7.61
CA ILE A 134 -12.37 17.92 -8.35
C ILE A 134 -12.15 17.60 -9.82
N PHE A 135 -13.11 18.00 -10.65
CA PHE A 135 -12.98 17.97 -12.10
C PHE A 135 -12.55 19.36 -12.57
N THR A 136 -11.38 19.46 -13.20
CA THR A 136 -10.94 20.69 -13.85
C THR A 136 -11.22 20.61 -15.34
N LYS A 137 -11.64 21.72 -15.94
CA LYS A 137 -11.74 21.85 -17.39
C LYS A 137 -10.34 22.14 -17.93
N ASN A 138 -9.97 21.52 -19.05
CA ASN A 138 -8.74 21.85 -19.75
C ASN A 138 -8.73 23.34 -20.13
N PRO A 139 -7.55 24.01 -20.09
CA PRO A 139 -7.45 25.41 -20.46
C PRO A 139 -7.97 25.61 -21.88
N GLU A 140 -8.82 26.62 -22.07
CA GLU A 140 -9.34 26.94 -23.40
C GLU A 140 -8.18 27.38 -24.31
N PRO A 141 -8.12 26.88 -25.56
CA PRO A 141 -7.09 27.29 -26.49
C PRO A 141 -7.30 28.75 -26.90
N VAL A 142 -6.67 29.67 -26.20
CA VAL A 142 -6.61 31.08 -26.58
C VAL A 142 -5.69 31.24 -27.80
N LYS A 143 -6.28 31.58 -28.95
CA LYS A 143 -5.53 31.95 -30.15
C LYS A 143 -4.81 33.27 -29.89
N ARG A 144 -3.50 33.21 -29.58
CA ARG A 144 -2.67 34.41 -29.38
C ARG A 144 -2.57 35.20 -30.69
N GLY A 145 -2.71 36.52 -30.61
CA GLY A 145 -2.54 37.44 -31.76
C GLY A 145 -3.83 37.88 -32.46
N LYS A 146 -5.01 37.50 -31.97
CA LYS A 146 -6.28 38.12 -32.41
C LYS A 146 -6.70 39.19 -31.41
N VAL A 147 -6.81 40.44 -31.86
CA VAL A 147 -7.62 41.45 -31.17
C VAL A 147 -9.07 41.01 -31.39
N PHE A 148 -9.78 40.67 -30.32
CA PHE A 148 -11.21 40.40 -30.40
C PHE A 148 -11.92 41.74 -30.44
N GLU A 149 -12.25 42.20 -31.65
CA GLU A 149 -13.26 43.24 -31.82
C GLU A 149 -14.61 42.55 -31.69
N TYR A 150 -15.27 42.80 -30.56
CA TYR A 150 -16.61 42.29 -30.28
C TYR A 150 -17.62 43.22 -30.95
N ASP A 151 -18.03 42.88 -32.16
CA ASP A 151 -19.15 43.52 -32.86
C ASP A 151 -20.29 42.49 -32.98
N HIS A 152 -21.29 42.65 -32.11
CA HIS A 152 -22.40 41.72 -31.98
C HIS A 152 -23.72 42.47 -32.05
N GLU A 153 -24.70 41.94 -32.78
CA GLU A 153 -26.04 42.50 -32.78
C GLU A 153 -26.72 42.30 -31.41
N PRO A 154 -27.51 43.26 -30.91
CA PRO A 154 -28.19 43.13 -29.62
C PRO A 154 -29.07 41.87 -29.49
N GLY A 155 -29.55 41.31 -30.61
CA GLY A 155 -30.31 40.06 -30.64
C GLY A 155 -29.49 38.82 -30.25
N GLU A 156 -28.19 38.80 -30.51
CA GLU A 156 -27.30 37.68 -30.12
C GLU A 156 -27.19 37.56 -28.60
N LEU A 157 -27.23 38.69 -27.89
CA LEU A 157 -27.25 38.71 -26.43
C LEU A 157 -28.52 38.05 -25.86
N ALA A 158 -29.68 38.29 -26.50
CA ALA A 158 -30.94 37.68 -26.08
C ALA A 158 -30.92 36.15 -26.28
N ILE A 159 -30.36 35.68 -27.39
CA ILE A 159 -30.20 34.25 -27.69
C ILE A 159 -29.26 33.58 -26.68
N ALA A 160 -28.09 34.19 -26.42
CA ALA A 160 -27.14 33.67 -25.42
C ALA A 160 -27.75 33.62 -24.00
N MET A 161 -28.57 34.61 -23.66
CA MET A 161 -29.28 34.65 -22.38
C MET A 161 -30.36 33.55 -22.28
N GLN A 162 -31.09 33.27 -23.37
CA GLN A 162 -32.03 32.16 -23.43
C GLN A 162 -31.33 30.80 -23.28
N GLU A 163 -30.21 30.57 -23.97
CA GLU A 163 -29.45 29.32 -23.82
C GLU A 163 -28.95 29.08 -22.37
N LEU A 164 -28.57 30.15 -21.65
CA LEU A 164 -28.18 30.05 -20.25
C LEU A 164 -29.34 29.66 -19.33
N LEU A 165 -30.54 30.19 -19.61
CA LEU A 165 -31.76 29.87 -18.87
C LEU A 165 -32.18 28.42 -19.15
N ASP A 166 -32.16 27.98 -20.41
CA ASP A 166 -32.49 26.60 -20.80
C ASP A 166 -31.51 25.58 -20.18
N ARG A 167 -30.21 25.90 -20.13
CA ARG A 167 -29.20 25.05 -19.46
C ARG A 167 -29.43 24.94 -17.97
N ARG A 168 -29.90 26.01 -17.32
CA ARG A 168 -30.23 26.00 -15.89
C ARG A 168 -31.38 25.03 -15.59
N ASP A 169 -32.39 25.01 -16.46
CA ASP A 169 -33.53 24.10 -16.32
C ASP A 169 -33.15 22.64 -16.60
N MET A 170 -32.21 22.39 -17.52
CA MET A 170 -31.62 21.05 -17.74
C MET A 170 -30.78 20.56 -16.55
N ALA A 171 -30.00 21.43 -15.91
CA ALA A 171 -29.15 21.07 -14.76
C ALA A 171 -29.94 20.66 -13.50
N LEU A 172 -31.23 21.04 -13.42
CA LEU A 172 -32.13 20.63 -12.33
C LEU A 172 -32.66 19.20 -12.50
N ASN A 173 -32.61 18.65 -13.72
CA ASN A 173 -33.11 17.30 -14.04
C ASN A 173 -32.04 16.44 -14.73
N PRO A 174 -30.87 16.18 -14.10
CA PRO A 174 -30.00 15.13 -14.60
C PRO A 174 -30.76 13.81 -14.42
N GLN A 175 -31.14 13.17 -15.53
CA GLN A 175 -31.67 11.81 -15.49
C GLN A 175 -30.53 10.89 -15.01
N LEU A 176 -30.52 10.61 -13.71
CA LEU A 176 -29.52 9.80 -13.00
C LEU A 176 -29.42 8.35 -13.51
N THR A 177 -30.28 7.96 -14.44
CA THR A 177 -30.35 6.63 -15.03
C THR A 177 -29.16 6.26 -15.91
N VAL A 178 -28.34 7.22 -16.34
CA VAL A 178 -27.20 6.97 -17.27
C VAL A 178 -25.92 6.52 -16.53
N PHE A 179 -25.85 6.66 -15.21
CA PHE A 179 -24.63 6.33 -14.43
C PHE A 179 -24.71 5.04 -13.63
N GLU A 180 -25.82 4.28 -13.69
CA GLU A 180 -25.97 3.05 -12.92
C GLU A 180 -25.09 1.89 -13.42
N ASP A 181 -24.69 1.88 -14.70
CA ASP A 181 -23.97 0.76 -15.33
C ASP A 181 -22.45 0.75 -15.12
N ILE A 182 -21.83 1.89 -14.76
CA ILE A 182 -20.36 2.02 -14.83
C ILE A 182 -19.66 1.61 -13.52
N VAL A 183 -20.38 1.54 -12.39
CA VAL A 183 -19.76 1.26 -11.08
C VAL A 183 -20.64 0.37 -10.21
N LYS A 184 -20.85 -0.89 -10.64
CA LYS A 184 -21.28 -1.95 -9.72
C LYS A 184 -20.40 -3.18 -9.89
N ARG A 185 -19.33 -3.25 -9.09
CA ARG A 185 -18.88 -4.54 -8.57
C ARG A 185 -19.94 -4.94 -7.54
N GLU A 186 -21.03 -5.56 -7.97
CA GLU A 186 -21.88 -6.29 -7.04
C GLU A 186 -21.06 -7.49 -6.57
N PRO A 187 -20.63 -7.54 -5.29
CA PRO A 187 -19.91 -8.68 -4.77
C PRO A 187 -20.96 -9.74 -4.47
N TYR A 188 -21.32 -10.54 -5.48
CA TYR A 188 -22.11 -11.74 -5.22
C TYR A 188 -21.22 -12.72 -4.45
N SER A 189 -21.50 -12.91 -3.17
CA SER A 189 -20.82 -13.91 -2.38
C SER A 189 -21.13 -15.29 -2.93
N VAL A 190 -20.09 -16.09 -3.17
CA VAL A 190 -20.22 -17.48 -3.64
C VAL A 190 -20.98 -18.31 -2.59
N GLU A 191 -20.82 -17.97 -1.31
CA GLU A 191 -21.47 -18.65 -0.19
C GLU A 191 -22.99 -18.44 -0.19
N GLU A 192 -23.45 -17.20 -0.35
CA GLU A 192 -24.88 -16.86 -0.41
C GLU A 192 -25.56 -17.55 -1.61
N LYS A 193 -24.88 -17.56 -2.76
CA LYS A 193 -25.37 -18.27 -3.95
C LYS A 193 -25.40 -19.77 -3.76
N ALA A 194 -24.44 -20.35 -3.03
CA ALA A 194 -24.44 -21.77 -2.73
C ALA A 194 -25.65 -22.17 -1.86
N GLU A 195 -25.98 -21.37 -0.84
CA GLU A 195 -27.16 -21.61 0.01
C GLU A 195 -28.47 -21.49 -0.78
N GLU A 196 -28.60 -20.46 -1.62
CA GLU A 196 -29.77 -20.25 -2.47
C GLU A 196 -29.99 -21.44 -3.43
N ILE A 197 -28.92 -21.94 -4.04
CA ILE A 197 -28.98 -23.11 -4.94
C ILE A 197 -29.43 -24.36 -4.17
N VAL A 198 -28.88 -24.62 -2.99
CA VAL A 198 -29.26 -25.79 -2.17
C VAL A 198 -30.74 -25.72 -1.77
N GLN A 199 -31.23 -24.55 -1.34
CA GLN A 199 -32.65 -24.38 -0.99
C GLN A 199 -33.57 -24.63 -2.19
N ARG A 200 -33.24 -24.08 -3.36
CA ARG A 200 -34.03 -24.32 -4.59
C ARG A 200 -34.04 -25.78 -5.00
N VAL A 201 -32.91 -26.47 -4.93
CA VAL A 201 -32.81 -27.89 -5.27
C VAL A 201 -33.55 -28.75 -4.24
N LYS A 202 -33.51 -28.41 -2.95
CA LYS A 202 -34.30 -29.10 -1.90
C LYS A 202 -35.82 -28.97 -2.12
N LEU A 203 -36.30 -27.81 -2.56
CA LEU A 203 -37.73 -27.57 -2.83
C LEU A 203 -38.22 -28.20 -4.13
N ALA A 204 -37.42 -28.15 -5.20
CA ALA A 204 -37.80 -28.64 -6.52
C ALA A 204 -37.37 -30.10 -6.79
N GLY A 205 -36.54 -30.70 -5.93
CA GLY A 205 -36.01 -32.05 -6.07
C GLY A 205 -34.95 -32.15 -7.15
N ILE A 206 -35.36 -32.44 -8.39
CA ILE A 206 -34.46 -32.57 -9.54
C ILE A 206 -34.67 -31.38 -10.48
N THR A 207 -33.63 -30.60 -10.72
CA THR A 207 -33.70 -29.40 -11.55
C THR A 207 -32.72 -29.48 -12.72
N ARG A 208 -33.06 -28.87 -13.87
CA ARG A 208 -32.11 -28.74 -14.99
C ARG A 208 -31.03 -27.74 -14.59
N PHE A 209 -29.78 -28.00 -14.94
CA PHE A 209 -28.64 -27.10 -14.67
C PHE A 209 -28.90 -25.66 -15.16
N LEU A 210 -29.48 -25.51 -16.35
CA LEU A 210 -29.82 -24.21 -16.93
C LEU A 210 -30.89 -23.43 -16.14
N LEU A 211 -31.73 -24.11 -15.35
CA LEU A 211 -32.73 -23.44 -14.49
C LEU A 211 -32.08 -22.74 -13.30
N LEU A 212 -30.88 -23.15 -12.87
CA LEU A 212 -30.16 -22.51 -11.77
C LEU A 212 -29.71 -21.08 -12.12
N PHE A 213 -29.54 -20.80 -13.41
CA PHE A 213 -29.11 -19.50 -13.93
C PHE A 213 -30.28 -18.57 -14.31
N LYS A 214 -31.53 -19.06 -14.31
CA LYS A 214 -32.70 -18.22 -14.61
C LYS A 214 -32.90 -17.21 -13.47
N GLY A 215 -32.77 -15.92 -13.80
CA GLY A 215 -32.85 -14.81 -12.85
C GLY A 215 -31.55 -14.03 -12.67
N SER A 216 -30.44 -14.51 -13.24
CA SER A 216 -29.15 -13.79 -13.20
C SER A 216 -29.23 -12.51 -14.01
N ARG A 217 -28.97 -11.36 -13.38
CA ARG A 217 -29.06 -10.03 -14.01
C ARG A 217 -27.72 -9.52 -14.52
N SER A 218 -26.61 -10.07 -14.02
CA SER A 218 -25.25 -9.62 -14.35
C SER A 218 -24.29 -10.78 -14.68
N ARG A 219 -23.22 -10.47 -15.42
CA ARG A 219 -22.13 -11.43 -15.73
C ARG A 219 -21.42 -11.91 -14.47
N SER A 220 -21.28 -11.03 -13.47
CA SER A 220 -20.69 -11.37 -12.17
C SER A 220 -21.55 -12.38 -11.41
N GLU A 221 -22.88 -12.24 -11.47
CA GLU A 221 -23.82 -13.19 -10.86
C GLU A 221 -23.75 -14.58 -11.52
N LEU A 222 -23.63 -14.62 -12.85
CA LEU A 222 -23.45 -15.89 -13.59
C LEU A 222 -22.17 -16.62 -13.16
N VAL A 223 -21.06 -15.90 -13.03
CA VAL A 223 -19.78 -16.47 -12.60
C VAL A 223 -19.84 -16.94 -11.15
N ALA A 224 -20.45 -16.16 -10.24
CA ALA A 224 -20.62 -16.55 -8.84
C ALA A 224 -21.50 -17.80 -8.69
N THR A 225 -22.60 -17.87 -9.45
CA THR A 225 -23.50 -19.03 -9.47
C THR A 225 -22.79 -20.29 -9.99
N PHE A 226 -21.98 -20.14 -11.04
CA PHE A 226 -21.19 -21.26 -11.58
C PHE A 226 -20.13 -21.76 -10.58
N MET A 227 -19.40 -20.84 -9.94
CA MET A 227 -18.44 -21.16 -8.88
C MET A 227 -19.11 -21.87 -7.71
N ALA A 228 -20.29 -21.41 -7.29
CA ALA A 228 -21.07 -22.04 -6.22
C ALA A 228 -21.49 -23.48 -6.58
N VAL A 229 -21.92 -23.74 -7.82
CA VAL A 229 -22.24 -25.11 -8.27
C VAL A 229 -21.01 -26.02 -8.23
N LEU A 230 -19.85 -25.53 -8.70
CA LEU A 230 -18.60 -26.31 -8.65
C LEU A 230 -18.16 -26.60 -7.22
N GLU A 231 -18.28 -25.62 -6.32
CA GLU A 231 -17.95 -25.79 -4.91
C GLU A 231 -18.87 -26.81 -4.21
N LEU A 232 -20.18 -26.76 -4.50
CA LEU A 232 -21.14 -27.71 -3.98
C LEU A 232 -20.96 -29.13 -4.54
N CYS A 233 -20.52 -29.25 -5.80
CA CYS A 233 -20.13 -30.54 -6.38
C CYS A 233 -18.86 -31.08 -5.69
N LYS A 234 -17.88 -30.21 -5.42
CA LYS A 234 -16.65 -30.57 -4.68
C LYS A 234 -16.96 -31.04 -3.25
N LYS A 235 -17.95 -30.44 -2.58
CA LYS A 235 -18.42 -30.83 -1.24
C LYS A 235 -19.39 -32.03 -1.25
N HIS A 236 -19.65 -32.65 -2.40
CA HIS A 236 -20.61 -33.75 -2.58
C HIS A 236 -22.07 -33.45 -2.17
N VAL A 237 -22.42 -32.18 -2.00
CA VAL A 237 -23.79 -31.74 -1.64
C VAL A 237 -24.70 -31.79 -2.88
N LEU A 238 -24.16 -31.51 -4.06
CA LEU A 238 -24.85 -31.62 -5.34
C LEU A 238 -24.29 -32.77 -6.18
N ARG A 239 -25.18 -33.50 -6.86
CA ARG A 239 -24.82 -34.49 -7.87
C ARG A 239 -25.36 -34.04 -9.22
N LEU A 240 -24.46 -34.01 -10.20
CA LEU A 240 -24.80 -33.80 -11.60
C LEU A 240 -24.99 -35.16 -12.27
N ALA A 241 -26.10 -35.33 -12.99
CA ALA A 241 -26.40 -36.53 -13.75
C ALA A 241 -26.89 -36.15 -15.15
N GLY A 242 -26.40 -36.82 -16.19
CA GLY A 242 -26.82 -36.60 -17.57
C GLY A 242 -25.66 -36.37 -18.55
N GLY A 243 -26.02 -36.09 -19.81
CA GLY A 243 -25.09 -35.80 -20.89
C GLY A 243 -24.84 -34.29 -21.08
N PRO A 244 -23.96 -33.90 -22.03
CA PRO A 244 -23.56 -32.50 -22.23
C PRO A 244 -24.71 -31.54 -22.56
N GLU A 245 -25.81 -32.05 -23.13
CA GLU A 245 -27.00 -31.26 -23.52
C GLU A 245 -28.09 -31.25 -22.43
N ASP A 246 -28.13 -32.24 -21.54
CA ASP A 246 -29.19 -32.43 -20.54
C ASP A 246 -28.61 -32.81 -19.17
N CYS A 247 -27.93 -31.85 -18.56
CA CYS A 247 -27.43 -31.98 -17.19
C CYS A 247 -28.54 -31.69 -16.16
N MET A 248 -28.85 -32.69 -15.34
CA MET A 248 -29.77 -32.61 -14.20
C MET A 248 -28.98 -32.48 -12.90
N VAL A 249 -29.49 -31.66 -11.99
CA VAL A 249 -28.90 -31.39 -10.68
C VAL A 249 -29.83 -31.93 -9.61
N SER A 250 -29.31 -32.79 -8.74
CA SER A 250 -30.01 -33.30 -7.56
C SER A 250 -29.17 -33.10 -6.30
N CYS A 251 -29.84 -32.97 -5.15
CA CYS A 251 -29.15 -32.98 -3.88
C CYS A 251 -28.61 -34.39 -3.61
N GLY A 252 -27.35 -34.50 -3.22
CA GLY A 252 -26.81 -35.74 -2.67
C GLY A 252 -27.67 -36.14 -1.48
N LYS A 253 -28.10 -37.40 -1.43
CA LYS A 253 -28.78 -37.92 -0.23
C LYS A 253 -27.84 -37.72 0.95
N GLU A 254 -28.28 -36.96 1.95
CA GLU A 254 -27.68 -37.02 3.28
C GLU A 254 -27.61 -38.49 3.69
N ASN A 255 -26.45 -38.89 4.22
CA ASN A 255 -26.32 -40.16 4.92
C ASN A 255 -27.40 -40.22 6.01
N GLU A 256 -28.41 -41.05 5.81
CA GLU A 256 -28.97 -41.79 6.94
C GLU A 256 -27.90 -42.82 7.33
N VAL A 257 -27.34 -42.59 8.53
CA VAL A 257 -26.42 -43.44 9.32
C VAL A 257 -24.96 -43.47 8.88
#